data_AF-A0A9E2UQV9-F1
#
_entry.id   AF-A0A9E2UQV9-F1
#
_cell.length_a   1.000
_cell.length_b   1.000
_cell.length_c   1.000
_cell.angle_alpha   90.00
_cell.angle_beta   90.00
_cell.angle_gamma   90.00
#
_symmetry.space_group_name_H-M   'P 1'
#
loop_
_entity.id
_entity.type
_entity.pdbx_description
1 polymer ?
#
loop_
_entity_poly.entity_id
_entity_poly.type
_entity_poly.pdbx_seq_one_letter_code
_entity_poly.pdbx_strand_id
1 'polypeptide(L)'
;MKNPDIKSHIASFIKKIEKENLPQVVIDSFLYYYHKILNGETGIIYDKDIECVRENEITYSNNLSGYSDTGNKVIKNSVRIVLNGGLGTSMGLSKPKSLIEVRDGKTFLDIL
;
A
#
# COMPACT_ATOMS: atom_id res chain seq x y z
N MET A 1 -15.50 22.89 10.15
CA MET A 1 -16.88 22.38 10.09
C MET A 1 -17.02 21.19 11.04
N LYS A 2 -17.61 21.39 12.22
CA LYS A 2 -17.97 20.28 13.13
C LYS A 2 -19.38 19.84 12.76
N ASN A 3 -19.50 18.89 11.83
CA ASN A 3 -20.80 18.30 11.49
C ASN A 3 -21.07 17.18 12.51
N PRO A 4 -22.04 17.33 13.44
CA PRO A 4 -22.33 16.34 14.47
C PRO A 4 -22.78 14.98 13.91
N ASP A 5 -23.19 14.91 12.63
CA ASP A 5 -23.67 13.69 11.98
C ASP A 5 -22.59 12.65 11.63
N ILE A 6 -21.31 13.03 11.55
CA ILE A 6 -20.26 12.13 11.04
C ILE A 6 -20.01 10.94 12.00
N LYS A 7 -20.25 11.11 13.30
CA LYS A 7 -20.20 10.02 14.28
C LYS A 7 -21.32 8.98 14.09
N SER A 8 -22.41 9.34 13.40
CA SER A 8 -23.60 8.48 13.25
C SER A 8 -23.43 7.37 12.21
N HIS A 9 -22.44 7.46 11.30
CA HIS A 9 -22.33 6.54 10.17
C HIS A 9 -21.52 5.27 10.43
N ILE A 10 -20.81 5.17 11.57
CA ILE A 10 -19.95 4.02 11.90
C ILE A 10 -20.70 2.69 11.80
N ALA A 11 -21.88 2.60 12.40
CA ALA A 11 -22.70 1.38 12.36
C ALA A 11 -23.11 1.00 10.93
N SER A 12 -23.31 1.98 10.05
CA SER A 12 -23.63 1.72 8.64
C SER A 12 -22.43 1.21 7.86
N PHE A 13 -21.23 1.71 8.14
CA PHE A 13 -20.00 1.22 7.52
C PHE A 13 -19.68 -0.21 7.95
N ILE A 14 -19.78 -0.52 9.25
CA ILE A 14 -19.58 -1.89 9.77
C ILE A 14 -20.53 -2.86 9.07
N LYS A 15 -21.84 -2.57 9.06
CA LYS A 15 -22.84 -3.41 8.38
C LYS A 15 -22.54 -3.62 6.89
N LYS A 16 -22.03 -2.60 6.20
CA LYS A 16 -21.67 -2.69 4.79
C LYS A 16 -20.46 -3.61 4.58
N ILE A 17 -19.44 -3.50 5.41
CA ILE A 17 -18.23 -4.34 5.33
C ILE A 17 -18.56 -5.80 5.70
N GLU A 18 -19.35 -6.02 6.75
CA GLU A 18 -19.81 -7.35 7.17
C GLU A 18 -20.63 -8.05 6.08
N LYS A 19 -21.48 -7.30 5.36
CA LYS A 19 -22.27 -7.83 4.24
C LYS A 19 -21.40 -8.42 3.12
N GLU A 20 -20.19 -7.90 2.92
CA GLU A 20 -19.23 -8.39 1.93
C GLU A 20 -18.37 -9.55 2.46
N ASN A 21 -18.66 -10.07 3.65
CA ASN A 21 -17.91 -11.15 4.32
C ASN A 21 -16.40 -10.87 4.45
N LEU A 22 -16.04 -9.60 4.65
CA LEU A 22 -14.64 -9.21 4.79
C LEU A 22 -14.11 -9.56 6.19
N PRO A 23 -12.81 -9.91 6.33
CA PRO A 23 -12.22 -10.25 7.62
C PRO A 23 -12.28 -9.10 8.63
N GLN A 24 -12.35 -9.44 9.92
CA GLN A 24 -12.44 -8.45 11.02
C GLN A 24 -11.34 -7.39 10.97
N VAL A 25 -10.11 -7.76 10.58
CA VAL A 25 -8.99 -6.81 10.46
C VAL A 25 -9.27 -5.66 9.49
N VAL A 26 -10.14 -5.87 8.48
CA VAL A 26 -10.55 -4.83 7.54
C VAL A 26 -11.47 -3.82 8.23
N ILE A 27 -12.42 -4.30 9.04
CA ILE A 27 -13.30 -3.45 9.84
C ILE A 27 -12.45 -2.62 10.80
N ASP A 28 -11.56 -3.28 11.56
CA ASP A 28 -10.74 -2.62 12.57
C ASP A 28 -9.82 -1.55 11.94
N SER A 29 -9.17 -1.87 10.83
CA SER A 29 -8.31 -0.94 10.10
C SER A 29 -9.10 0.24 9.53
N PHE A 30 -10.27 -0.03 8.92
CA PHE A 30 -11.13 1.02 8.39
C PHE A 30 -11.59 1.97 9.50
N LEU A 31 -12.08 1.43 10.63
CA LEU A 31 -12.54 2.23 11.76
C LEU A 31 -11.41 3.05 12.36
N TYR A 32 -10.21 2.48 12.50
CA TYR A 32 -9.03 3.20 12.96
C TYR A 32 -8.76 4.45 12.11
N TYR A 33 -8.65 4.31 10.79
CA TYR A 33 -8.40 5.46 9.91
C TYR A 33 -9.61 6.40 9.80
N TYR A 34 -10.83 5.89 9.88
CA TYR A 34 -12.02 6.72 9.92
C TYR A 34 -12.01 7.63 11.16
N HIS A 35 -11.68 7.10 12.34
CA HIS A 35 -11.53 7.89 13.56
C HIS A 35 -10.46 8.97 13.44
N LYS A 36 -9.35 8.71 12.75
CA LYS A 36 -8.33 9.73 12.45
C LYS A 36 -8.93 10.90 11.68
N ILE A 37 -9.73 10.61 10.65
CA ILE A 37 -10.43 11.65 9.86
C ILE A 37 -11.42 12.43 10.74
N LEU A 38 -12.19 11.75 11.61
CA LEU A 38 -13.10 12.43 12.56
C LEU A 38 -12.38 13.40 13.49
N ASN A 39 -11.15 13.08 13.85
CA ASN A 39 -10.30 13.90 14.71
C ASN A 39 -9.56 15.00 13.95
N GLY A 40 -9.80 15.13 12.63
CA GLY A 40 -9.22 16.18 11.79
C GLY A 40 -7.86 15.84 11.20
N GLU A 41 -7.40 14.58 11.30
CA GLU A 41 -6.19 14.16 10.59
C GLU A 41 -6.43 14.20 9.08
N THR A 42 -5.48 14.80 8.35
CA THR A 42 -5.55 14.98 6.90
C THR A 42 -4.68 14.00 6.12
N GLY A 43 -3.75 13.32 6.80
CA GLY A 43 -2.70 12.52 6.16
C GLY A 43 -1.63 13.34 5.43
N ILE A 44 -1.65 14.67 5.55
CA ILE A 44 -0.63 15.55 4.98
C ILE A 44 0.60 15.55 5.88
N ILE A 45 1.76 15.33 5.28
CA ILE A 45 3.08 15.51 5.91
C ILE A 45 3.66 16.80 5.34
N TYR A 46 3.99 17.78 6.18
CA TYR A 46 4.55 19.05 5.74
C TYR A 46 6.08 19.03 5.78
N ASP A 47 6.72 19.83 4.92
CA ASP A 47 8.19 19.96 4.86
C ASP A 47 8.81 20.34 6.21
N LYS A 48 8.12 21.14 7.03
CA LYS A 48 8.57 21.51 8.39
C LYS A 48 8.61 20.35 9.39
N ASP A 49 7.92 19.25 9.08
CA ASP A 49 7.77 18.08 9.95
C ASP A 49 8.74 16.95 9.53
N ILE A 50 9.58 17.17 8.51
CA ILE A 50 10.53 16.20 7.96
C ILE A 50 11.89 16.83 7.67
N GLU A 51 12.92 16.00 7.56
CA GLU A 51 14.27 16.40 7.17
C GLU A 51 14.77 15.52 6.02
N CYS A 52 15.75 16.03 5.26
CA CYS A 52 16.36 15.27 4.18
C CYS A 52 17.24 14.14 4.74
N VAL A 53 17.10 12.94 4.18
CA VAL A 53 17.98 11.80 4.51
C VAL A 53 19.37 12.06 3.97
N ARG A 54 20.40 11.90 4.81
CA ARG A 54 21.80 12.19 4.48
C ARG A 54 22.46 10.97 3.84
N GLU A 55 23.49 11.21 3.03
CA GLU A 55 24.21 10.13 2.32
C GLU A 55 24.80 9.07 3.26
N ASN A 56 25.22 9.47 4.47
CA ASN A 56 25.77 8.56 5.46
C ASN A 56 24.72 7.73 6.22
N GLU A 57 23.43 7.98 6.00
CA GLU A 57 22.32 7.24 6.63
C GLU A 57 21.79 6.10 5.75
N ILE A 58 22.21 6.02 4.48
CA ILE A 58 21.80 4.99 3.52
C ILE A 58 23.04 4.30 2.96
N THR A 59 22.97 2.98 2.80
CA THR A 59 24.01 2.20 2.13
C THR A 59 23.66 1.94 0.66
N TYR A 60 24.63 2.09 -0.23
CA TYR A 60 24.49 1.75 -1.64
C TYR A 60 24.47 0.22 -1.87
N SER A 61 23.62 -0.25 -2.77
CA SER A 61 23.50 -1.67 -3.11
C SER A 61 24.82 -2.30 -3.58
N ASN A 62 25.66 -1.55 -4.29
CA ASN A 62 26.97 -2.00 -4.75
C ASN A 62 27.93 -2.37 -3.60
N ASN A 63 27.69 -1.85 -2.39
CA ASN A 63 28.50 -2.13 -1.21
C ASN A 63 28.00 -3.39 -0.45
N LEU A 64 26.94 -4.05 -0.92
CA LEU A 64 26.34 -5.22 -0.26
C LEU A 64 26.87 -6.56 -0.78
N SER A 65 27.85 -6.56 -1.68
CA SER A 65 28.39 -7.78 -2.31
C SER A 65 28.88 -8.84 -1.32
N GLY A 66 29.38 -8.42 -0.15
CA GLY A 66 29.80 -9.30 0.95
C GLY A 66 28.70 -10.17 1.56
N TYR A 67 27.42 -9.88 1.28
CA TYR A 67 26.29 -10.66 1.79
C TYR A 67 25.79 -11.75 0.83
N SER A 68 26.36 -11.88 -0.38
CA SER A 68 25.87 -12.76 -1.44
C SER A 68 25.70 -14.22 -0.98
N ASP A 69 26.73 -14.78 -0.32
CA ASP A 69 26.71 -16.17 0.16
C ASP A 69 25.64 -16.41 1.22
N THR A 70 25.44 -15.44 2.11
CA THR A 70 24.40 -15.49 3.14
C THR A 70 23.02 -15.41 2.49
N GLY A 71 22.84 -14.50 1.53
CA GLY A 71 21.60 -14.36 0.76
C GLY A 71 21.20 -15.66 0.08
N ASN A 72 22.13 -16.30 -0.62
CA ASN A 72 21.89 -17.59 -1.30
C ASN A 72 21.44 -18.70 -0.35
N LYS A 73 21.94 -18.73 0.88
CA LYS A 73 21.55 -19.75 1.88
C LYS A 73 20.12 -19.54 2.40
N VAL A 74 19.65 -18.30 2.49
CA VAL A 74 18.36 -17.96 3.12
C VAL A 74 17.25 -17.61 2.12
N ILE A 75 17.55 -17.44 0.84
CA ILE A 75 16.57 -17.01 -0.18
C ILE A 75 15.36 -17.95 -0.27
N LYS A 76 15.56 -19.25 -0.03
CA LYS A 76 14.49 -20.25 0.01
C LYS A 76 13.45 -20.02 1.12
N ASN A 77 13.77 -19.19 2.11
CA ASN A 77 12.88 -18.81 3.21
C ASN A 77 12.17 -17.47 2.92
N SER A 78 12.31 -16.92 1.71
CA SER A 78 11.70 -15.66 1.30
C SER A 78 10.48 -15.89 0.42
N VAL A 79 9.52 -14.97 0.49
CA VAL A 79 8.35 -14.93 -0.39
C VAL A 79 8.38 -13.63 -1.18
N ARG A 80 8.09 -13.71 -2.47
CA ARG A 80 7.92 -12.52 -3.32
C ARG A 80 6.43 -12.21 -3.46
N ILE A 81 6.04 -11.03 -2.99
CA ILE A 81 4.68 -10.50 -3.13
C ILE A 81 4.70 -9.40 -4.18
N VAL A 82 3.91 -9.57 -5.23
CA VAL A 82 3.74 -8.56 -6.29
C VAL A 82 2.38 -7.90 -6.10
N LEU A 83 2.37 -6.59 -5.84
CA LEU A 83 1.14 -5.83 -5.67
C LEU A 83 0.43 -5.66 -7.02
N ASN A 84 -0.80 -6.17 -7.13
CA ASN A 84 -1.55 -6.16 -8.40
C ASN A 84 -3.04 -5.76 -8.26
N GLY A 85 -3.44 -5.20 -7.12
CA GLY A 85 -4.84 -4.83 -6.86
C GLY A 85 -5.27 -3.46 -7.41
N GLY A 86 -4.32 -2.62 -7.82
CA GLY A 86 -4.59 -1.25 -8.25
C GLY A 86 -5.22 -1.17 -9.63
N LEU A 87 -6.19 -0.28 -9.79
CA LEU A 87 -6.77 0.07 -11.10
C LEU A 87 -5.99 1.24 -11.71
N GLY A 88 -5.64 1.13 -12.99
CA GLY A 88 -4.94 2.18 -13.73
C GLY A 88 -5.85 3.33 -14.17
N THR A 89 -6.69 3.85 -13.27
CA THR A 89 -7.77 4.79 -13.60
C THR A 89 -7.28 6.10 -14.21
N SER A 90 -6.12 6.62 -13.78
CA SER A 90 -5.48 7.79 -14.39
C SER A 90 -5.05 7.58 -15.84
N MET A 91 -4.85 6.33 -16.24
CA MET A 91 -4.56 5.92 -17.62
C MET A 91 -5.81 5.50 -18.39
N GLY A 92 -7.02 5.72 -17.83
CA GLY A 92 -8.28 5.31 -18.45
C GLY A 92 -8.54 3.80 -18.39
N LEU A 93 -7.82 3.05 -17.54
CA LEU A 93 -7.95 1.60 -17.44
C LEU A 93 -8.99 1.21 -16.40
N SER A 94 -9.80 0.20 -16.74
CA SER A 94 -10.74 -0.46 -15.82
C SER A 94 -10.20 -1.76 -15.21
N LYS A 95 -8.94 -2.11 -15.54
CA LYS A 95 -8.26 -3.34 -15.12
C LYS A 95 -6.88 -3.03 -14.52
N PRO A 96 -6.24 -4.00 -13.83
CA PRO A 96 -4.88 -3.82 -13.34
C PRO A 96 -3.89 -3.45 -14.44
N LYS A 97 -2.99 -2.52 -14.12
CA LYS A 97 -1.93 -2.07 -15.05
C LYS A 97 -0.99 -3.20 -15.49
N SER A 98 -0.88 -4.24 -14.68
CA SER A 98 0.00 -5.39 -14.96
C SER A 98 -0.40 -6.19 -16.21
N LEU A 99 -1.65 -6.07 -16.67
CA LEU A 99 -2.17 -6.77 -17.85
C LEU A 99 -1.88 -6.03 -19.16
N ILE A 100 -1.20 -4.89 -19.10
CA ILE A 100 -0.77 -4.17 -20.31
C ILE A 100 0.38 -4.93 -20.94
N GLU A 101 0.29 -5.17 -22.24
CA GLU A 101 1.40 -5.66 -23.05
C GLU A 101 2.52 -4.62 -23.12
N VAL A 102 3.75 -5.04 -22.82
CA VAL A 102 4.92 -4.17 -22.78
C VAL A 102 6.03 -4.59 -23.74
N ARG A 103 6.08 -5.86 -24.14
CA ARG A 103 7.10 -6.37 -25.04
C ARG A 103 6.73 -7.72 -25.64
N ASP A 104 6.85 -7.86 -26.96
CA ASP A 104 6.80 -9.13 -27.68
C ASP A 104 5.58 -10.00 -27.28
N GLY A 105 4.38 -9.42 -27.17
CA GLY A 105 3.17 -10.15 -26.75
C GLY A 105 3.06 -10.44 -25.25
N LYS A 106 4.01 -9.98 -24.43
CA LYS A 106 4.06 -10.21 -22.98
C LYS A 106 3.59 -8.99 -22.20
N THR A 107 2.79 -9.25 -21.18
CA THR A 107 2.37 -8.24 -20.21
C THR A 107 3.43 -7.99 -19.15
N PHE A 108 3.27 -6.95 -18.31
CA PHE A 108 4.10 -6.80 -17.12
C PHE A 108 4.05 -8.05 -16.23
N LEU A 109 2.87 -8.66 -16.08
CA LEU A 109 2.68 -9.84 -15.23
C LEU A 109 3.43 -11.07 -15.76
N ASP A 110 3.60 -11.18 -17.09
CA ASP A 110 4.34 -12.30 -17.71
C ASP A 110 5.87 -12.17 -17.56
N ILE A 111 6.36 -10.97 -17.24
CA ILE A 111 7.80 -10.67 -17.11
C ILE A 111 8.23 -10.70 -15.64
N LEU A 112 7.34 -10.34 -14.73
CA LEU A 112 7.62 -10.26 -13.29
C LEU A 112 7.78 -11.64 -12.68
#